data_AF-A0A9E5YYE5-F1
#
_entry.id   AF-A0A9E5YYE5-F1
#
_cell.length_a   1.000
_cell.length_b   1.000
_cell.length_c   1.000
_cell.angle_alpha   90.00
_cell.angle_beta   90.00
_cell.angle_gamma   90.00
#
_symmetry.space_group_name_H-M   'P 1'
#
loop_
_entity.id
_entity.type
_entity.pdbx_description
1 polymer ?
#
loop_
_entity_poly.entity_id
_entity_poly.type
_entity_poly.pdbx_seq_one_letter_code
_entity_poly.pdbx_strand_id
1 'polypeptide(L)' 'MVDATESTSSFSDLIDAIESDLNDVDAAMERLETSRYFNDEVTGAPLQTQFLVSNPLARRNP' A
#
# COMPACT_ATOMS: atom_id res chain seq x y z
N MET A 1 -28.75 -19.12 -16.61
CA MET A 1 -27.53 -18.79 -17.37
C MET A 1 -26.81 -17.70 -16.60
N VAL A 2 -26.08 -18.08 -15.54
CA VAL A 2 -25.13 -17.20 -14.84
C VAL A 2 -23.78 -17.56 -15.43
N ASP A 3 -23.42 -16.88 -16.52
CA ASP A 3 -22.44 -17.34 -17.50
C ASP A 3 -21.19 -16.46 -17.44
N ALA A 4 -20.09 -17.04 -16.93
CA ALA A 4 -18.65 -16.73 -17.04
C ALA A 4 -18.12 -15.28 -16.85
N THR A 5 -18.96 -14.27 -16.94
CA THR A 5 -18.57 -12.85 -17.04
C THR A 5 -18.37 -12.24 -15.66
N GLU A 6 -19.18 -12.63 -14.66
CA GLU A 6 -18.97 -12.20 -13.26
C GLU A 6 -17.68 -12.76 -12.67
N SER A 7 -17.36 -14.04 -12.90
CA SER A 7 -16.13 -14.66 -12.41
C SER A 7 -14.86 -14.04 -13.01
N THR A 8 -14.93 -13.57 -14.25
CA THR A 8 -13.80 -12.90 -14.90
C THR A 8 -13.64 -11.46 -14.41
N SER A 9 -14.75 -10.74 -14.17
CA SER A 9 -14.72 -9.38 -13.59
C SER A 9 -14.11 -9.38 -12.19
N SER A 10 -14.56 -10.26 -11.30
CA SER A 10 -14.01 -10.35 -9.94
C SER A 10 -12.54 -10.77 -9.90
N PHE A 11 -12.08 -11.52 -10.90
CA PHE A 11 -10.66 -11.86 -11.02
C PHE A 11 -9.83 -10.67 -11.53
N SER A 12 -10.36 -9.87 -12.45
CA SER A 12 -9.72 -8.61 -12.87
C SER A 12 -9.64 -7.63 -11.70
N ASP A 13 -10.72 -7.44 -10.95
CA ASP A 13 -10.76 -6.57 -9.77
C ASP A 13 -9.73 -7.02 -8.71
N LEU A 14 -9.51 -8.33 -8.56
CA LEU A 14 -8.50 -8.90 -7.68
C LEU A 14 -7.08 -8.60 -8.18
N ILE A 15 -6.82 -8.71 -9.48
CA ILE A 15 -5.51 -8.37 -10.06
C ILE A 15 -5.21 -6.89 -9.81
N ASP A 16 -6.17 -6.00 -10.10
CA ASP A 16 -6.00 -4.55 -9.90
C ASP A 16 -5.71 -4.21 -8.43
N ALA A 17 -6.38 -4.89 -7.49
CA ALA A 17 -6.12 -4.74 -6.06
C ALA A 17 -4.70 -5.20 -5.68
N ILE A 18 -4.26 -6.35 -6.20
CA ILE A 18 -2.91 -6.87 -5.96
C ILE A 18 -1.86 -5.93 -6.55
N GLU A 19 -2.06 -5.42 -7.76
CA GLU A 19 -1.15 -4.46 -8.39
C GLU A 19 -1.01 -3.18 -7.56
N SER A 20 -2.14 -2.66 -7.04
CA SER A 20 -2.11 -1.51 -6.13
C SER A 20 -1.32 -1.81 -4.86
N ASP A 21 -1.56 -2.96 -4.22
CA ASP A 21 -0.86 -3.37 -3.00
C ASP A 21 0.66 -3.52 -3.24
N LEU A 22 1.05 -4.14 -4.36
CA LEU A 22 2.46 -4.30 -4.71
C LEU A 22 3.13 -2.96 -4.99
N ASN A 23 2.43 -2.03 -5.66
CA ASN A 23 2.93 -0.68 -5.88
C ASN A 23 3.10 0.10 -4.57
N ASP A 24 2.21 -0.10 -3.60
CA ASP A 24 2.36 0.49 -2.26
C ASP A 24 3.56 -0.08 -1.50
N VAL A 25 3.81 -1.39 -1.61
CA VAL A 25 5.00 -2.06 -1.07
C VAL A 25 6.27 -1.49 -1.68
N ASP A 26 6.31 -1.33 -3.01
CA ASP A 26 7.48 -0.79 -3.71
C ASP A 26 7.79 0.65 -3.27
N ALA A 27 6.76 1.49 -3.17
CA ALA A 27 6.90 2.85 -2.64
C ALA A 27 7.41 2.88 -1.18
N ALA A 28 7.01 1.91 -0.35
CA ALA A 28 7.50 1.78 1.02
C ALA A 28 8.98 1.34 1.06
N MET A 29 9.38 0.45 0.15
CA MET A 29 10.78 0.03 -0.02
C MET A 29 11.68 1.19 -0.47
N GLU A 30 11.26 1.98 -1.47
CA GLU A 30 12.03 3.16 -1.92
C GLU A 30 12.23 4.18 -0.78
N ARG A 31 11.22 4.35 0.08
CA ARG A 31 11.33 5.19 1.27
C ARG A 31 12.35 4.64 2.27
N LEU A 32 12.45 3.33 2.43
CA LEU A 32 13.48 2.72 3.28
C LEU A 32 14.87 2.98 2.72
N GLU A 33 15.06 2.79 1.42
CA GLU A 33 16.33 3.05 0.72
C GLU A 33 16.76 4.52 0.83
N THR A 34 15.80 5.44 0.67
CA THR A 34 16.04 6.88 0.78
C THR A 34 16.06 7.40 2.23
N SER A 35 15.96 6.51 3.23
CA SER A 35 15.90 6.85 4.67
C SER A 35 14.73 7.78 5.05
N ARG A 36 13.67 7.84 4.23
CA ARG A 36 12.46 8.64 4.44
C ARG A 36 11.29 7.83 5.00
N TYR A 37 11.45 6.52 5.20
CA TYR A 37 10.40 5.61 5.65
C TYR A 37 9.75 6.00 6.99
N PHE A 38 10.55 6.54 7.91
CA PHE A 38 10.05 6.98 9.22
C PHE A 38 9.57 8.42 9.22
N ASN A 39 9.43 9.08 8.06
CA ASN A 39 8.96 10.45 7.95
C ASN A 39 7.65 10.51 7.18
N ASP A 40 6.70 11.25 7.74
CA ASP A 40 5.42 11.54 7.13
C ASP A 40 5.61 12.37 5.85
N GLU A 41 5.05 11.90 4.73
CA GLU A 41 5.24 12.54 3.43
C GLU A 41 4.49 13.88 3.30
N VAL A 42 3.47 14.11 4.13
CA VAL A 42 2.63 15.31 4.08
C VAL A 42 3.11 16.35 5.09
N THR A 43 3.41 15.93 6.31
CA THR A 43 3.76 16.84 7.40
C THR A 43 5.27 16.96 7.64
N GLY A 44 6.07 16.01 7.14
CA GLY A 44 7.50 15.92 7.42
C GLY A 44 7.84 15.52 8.85
N ALA A 45 6.85 15.23 9.69
CA ALA A 45 7.04 14.77 11.05
C ALA A 45 7.43 13.27 11.09
N PRO A 46 8.11 12.80 12.15
CA PRO A 46 8.40 11.38 12.28
C PRO A 46 7.10 10.54 12.42
N LEU A 47 6.99 9.48 11.62
CA LEU A 47 5.97 8.45 11.71
C LEU A 47 6.14 7.63 12.99
N GLN A 48 5.03 7.31 13.64
CA GLN A 48 5.05 6.50 14.85
C GLN A 48 5.42 5.06 14.50
N THR A 49 6.48 4.54 15.11
CA THR A 49 6.98 3.18 14.83
C THR A 49 5.93 2.11 15.14
N GLN A 50 5.12 2.30 16.20
CA GLN A 50 4.02 1.38 16.54
C GLN A 50 2.93 1.35 15.45
N PHE A 51 2.72 2.48 14.76
CA PHE A 51 1.77 2.55 13.65
C PHE A 51 2.32 1.83 12.42
N LEU A 52 3.60 2.01 12.10
CA LEU A 52 4.27 1.29 11.01
C LEU A 52 4.34 -0.23 11.25
N VAL A 53 4.44 -0.69 12.50
CA VAL A 53 4.36 -2.13 12.82
C VAL A 53 2.99 -2.71 12.47
N SER A 54 1.92 -1.93 12.68
CA SER A 54 0.55 -2.36 12.39
C SER A 54 0.17 -2.15 10.92
N ASN A 55 0.73 -1.12 10.29
CA ASN A 55 0.51 -0.76 8.89
C ASN A 55 1.83 -0.28 8.25
N PRO A 56 2.63 -1.18 7.68
CA PRO A 56 3.97 -0.86 7.17
C PRO A 56 3.95 -0.03 5.88
N LEU A 57 2.81 0.10 5.22
CA LEU A 57 2.65 0.90 3.99
C LEU A 57 2.17 2.33 4.30
N ALA A 58 1.90 2.62 5.57
CA ALA A 58 1.44 3.93 6.01
C ALA A 58 2.38 5.05 5.56
N ARG A 59 1.77 6.12 5.01
CA ARG A 59 2.46 7.33 4.54
C ARG A 59 2.29 8.53 5.48
N ARG A 60 1.37 8.42 6.44
CA ARG A 60 0.96 9.48 7.37
C ARG A 60 0.63 8.90 8.74
N ASN A 61 0.84 9.67 9.81
CA ASN A 61 0.29 9.35 11.13
C ASN A 61 -1.26 9.44 11.14
N PRO A 62 -1.94 8.75 12.07
CA PRO A 62 -3.40 8.86 12.24
C PRO A 62 -3.85 10.29 12.53
#